data_AF-A0A2V7MMT7-F1
#
_entry.id   AF-A0A2V7MMT7-F1
#
_cell.length_a   1.000
_cell.length_b   1.000
_cell.length_c   1.000
_cell.angle_alpha   90.00
_cell.angle_beta   90.00
_cell.angle_gamma   90.00
#
_symmetry.space_group_name_H-M   'P 1'
#
loop_
_entity.id
_entity.type
_entity.pdbx_description
1 polymer ?
#
loop_
_entity_poly.entity_id
_entity_poly.type
_entity_poly.pdbx_seq_one_letter_code
_entity_poly.pdbx_strand_id
1 'polypeptide(L)'
;MFLGTRDLFFRSKLARVVAAAGAELTRDESTCELAVLEIEPAGSTERIKAFVARGTPVLAYGSHVRADLLRTAREAGAVAVPNSQVEERLRGLLETT
;
A
#
# COMPACT_ATOMS: atom_id res chain seq x y z
N MET A 1 -3.79 -7.73 7.06
CA MET A 1 -3.32 -6.80 6.00
C MET A 1 -4.10 -6.93 4.70
N PHE A 2 -4.20 -5.87 3.89
CA PHE A 2 -4.81 -5.90 2.56
C PHE A 2 -3.81 -5.49 1.46
N LEU A 3 -3.83 -6.18 0.31
CA LEU A 3 -3.03 -5.84 -0.87
C LEU A 3 -3.97 -5.47 -2.03
N GLY A 4 -4.08 -4.18 -2.35
CA GLY A 4 -4.78 -3.66 -3.51
C GLY A 4 -3.79 -3.43 -4.66
N THR A 5 -3.40 -4.51 -5.33
CA THR A 5 -2.39 -4.50 -6.41
C THR A 5 -2.94 -5.27 -7.61
N ARG A 6 -2.84 -4.69 -8.81
CA ARG A 6 -3.27 -5.33 -10.07
C ARG A 6 -2.14 -6.12 -10.71
N ASP A 7 -0.91 -5.65 -10.55
CA ASP A 7 0.26 -6.39 -10.99
C ASP A 7 0.44 -7.67 -10.15
N LEU A 8 0.16 -8.83 -10.75
CA LEU A 8 0.24 -10.12 -10.06
C LEU A 8 1.65 -10.48 -9.60
N PHE A 9 2.68 -9.99 -10.29
CA PHE A 9 4.07 -10.19 -9.88
C PHE A 9 4.38 -9.38 -8.62
N PHE A 10 4.05 -8.09 -8.60
CA PHE A 10 4.19 -7.27 -7.39
C PHE A 10 3.34 -7.80 -6.25
N ARG A 11 2.10 -8.22 -6.53
CA ARG A 11 1.23 -8.84 -5.54
C ARG A 11 1.89 -10.06 -4.89
N SER A 12 2.46 -10.96 -5.69
CA SER A 12 3.17 -12.15 -5.19
C SER A 12 4.37 -11.76 -4.33
N LYS A 13 5.15 -10.76 -4.76
CA LYS A 13 6.33 -10.26 -4.04
C LYS A 13 5.97 -9.67 -2.67
N LEU A 14 4.95 -8.81 -2.63
CA LEU A 14 4.45 -8.21 -1.39
C LEU A 14 3.84 -9.28 -0.47
N ALA A 15 3.08 -10.24 -1.01
CA ALA A 15 2.52 -11.33 -0.23
C ALA A 15 3.60 -12.16 0.47
N ARG A 16 4.75 -12.38 -0.18
CA ARG A 16 5.90 -13.05 0.44
C ARG A 16 6.50 -12.25 1.59
N VAL A 17 6.57 -10.92 1.47
CA VAL A 17 7.03 -10.05 2.56
C VAL A 17 6.09 -10.14 3.76
N VAL A 18 4.78 -10.07 3.51
CA VAL A 18 3.75 -10.21 4.56
C VAL A 18 3.85 -11.56 5.26
N ALA A 19 3.93 -12.65 4.50
CA ALA A 19 4.05 -14.00 5.06
C ALA A 19 5.36 -14.20 5.85
N ALA A 20 6.47 -13.64 5.38
CA ALA A 20 7.75 -13.73 6.09
C ALA A 20 7.73 -12.99 7.44
N ALA A 21 6.89 -11.96 7.58
CA ALA A 21 6.67 -11.27 8.84
C ALA A 21 5.63 -11.95 9.75
N GLY A 22 5.05 -13.09 9.35
CA GLY A 22 4.00 -13.77 10.11
C GLY A 22 2.64 -13.08 10.09
N ALA A 23 2.47 -12.05 9.27
CA ALA A 23 1.20 -11.33 9.13
C ALA A 23 0.26 -12.04 8.13
N GLU A 24 -1.04 -11.83 8.30
CA GLU A 24 -2.06 -12.45 7.45
C GLU A 24 -2.63 -11.48 6.41
N LEU A 25 -2.94 -12.03 5.23
CA LEU A 25 -3.65 -11.32 4.17
C LEU A 25 -5.15 -11.56 4.28
N THR A 26 -5.93 -10.49 4.35
CA THR A 26 -7.39 -10.51 4.26
C THR A 26 -7.85 -10.05 2.87
N ARG A 27 -9.02 -10.54 2.44
CA ARG A 27 -9.76 -10.01 1.28
C ARG A 27 -10.76 -8.93 1.68
N ASP A 28 -11.07 -8.85 2.97
CA ASP A 28 -11.97 -7.83 3.51
C ASP A 28 -11.16 -6.58 3.85
N GLU A 29 -11.42 -5.51 3.10
CA GLU A 29 -10.76 -4.22 3.27
C GLU A 29 -11.11 -3.55 4.59
N SER A 30 -12.28 -3.86 5.18
CA SER A 30 -12.77 -3.19 6.38
C SER A 30 -12.09 -3.66 7.67
N THR A 31 -11.48 -4.86 7.65
CA THR A 31 -10.84 -5.49 8.81
C THR A 31 -9.31 -5.41 8.77
N CYS A 32 -8.74 -4.78 7.74
CA CYS A 32 -7.29 -4.72 7.63
C CYS A 32 -6.67 -3.62 8.50
N GLU A 33 -5.55 -3.96 9.16
CA GLU A 33 -4.78 -3.02 9.98
C GLU A 33 -3.77 -2.20 9.16
N LEU A 34 -3.49 -2.62 7.93
CA LEU A 34 -2.63 -1.93 6.97
C LEU A 34 -3.08 -2.29 5.55
N ALA A 35 -3.25 -1.25 4.72
CA ALA A 35 -3.56 -1.40 3.30
C ALA A 35 -2.33 -1.01 2.45
N VAL A 36 -1.91 -1.91 1.55
CA VAL A 36 -0.87 -1.63 0.55
C VAL A 36 -1.53 -1.46 -0.81
N LEU A 37 -1.43 -0.27 -1.41
CA LEU A 37 -2.16 0.10 -2.62
C LEU A 37 -1.22 0.49 -3.75
N GLU A 38 -1.44 -0.09 -4.92
CA GLU A 38 -0.85 0.38 -6.18
C GLU A 38 -1.54 1.68 -6.61
N ILE A 39 -0.76 2.71 -6.96
CA ILE A 39 -1.26 4.00 -7.41
C ILE A 39 -1.53 3.96 -8.92
N GLU A 40 -2.79 4.13 -9.27
CA GLU A 40 -3.30 4.27 -10.62
C GLU A 40 -3.62 5.75 -10.92
N PRO A 41 -3.64 6.14 -12.20
CA PRO A 41 -4.04 7.50 -12.58
C PRO A 41 -5.50 7.87 -12.22
N ALA A 42 -6.39 6.91 -11.96
CA ALA A 42 -7.79 7.17 -11.63
C ALA A 42 -8.23 6.41 -10.37
N GLY A 43 -8.95 7.08 -9.47
CA GLY A 43 -9.63 6.46 -8.32
C GLY A 43 -8.73 6.07 -7.13
N SER A 44 -7.40 6.06 -7.29
CA SER A 44 -6.49 5.74 -6.19
C SER A 44 -6.57 6.74 -5.04
N THR A 45 -6.74 8.04 -5.34
CA THR A 45 -6.83 9.09 -4.32
C THR A 45 -8.06 8.91 -3.43
N GLU A 46 -9.23 8.67 -4.03
CA GLU A 46 -10.49 8.44 -3.33
C GLU A 46 -10.39 7.17 -2.48
N ARG A 47 -9.78 6.12 -3.02
CA ARG A 47 -9.57 4.87 -2.29
C ARG A 47 -8.63 5.05 -1.09
N ILE A 48 -7.53 5.80 -1.25
CA ILE A 48 -6.62 6.15 -0.16
C ILE A 48 -7.38 6.91 0.93
N LYS A 49 -8.10 7.98 0.56
CA LYS A 49 -8.89 8.79 1.50
C LYS A 49 -9.89 7.94 2.29
N ALA A 50 -10.51 6.96 1.63
CA ALA A 50 -11.46 6.06 2.28
C ALA A 50 -10.79 5.23 3.39
N PHE A 51 -9.59 4.68 3.17
CA PHE A 51 -8.85 3.95 4.22
C PHE A 51 -8.39 4.88 5.35
N VAL A 52 -7.85 6.04 5.00
CA VAL A 52 -7.37 7.03 5.97
C VAL A 52 -8.52 7.53 6.86
N ALA A 53 -9.70 7.78 6.29
CA ALA A 53 -10.88 8.21 7.05
C ALA A 53 -11.37 7.14 8.05
N ARG A 54 -11.06 5.86 7.82
CA ARG A 54 -11.33 4.74 8.74
C ARG A 54 -10.25 4.56 9.80
N GLY A 55 -9.17 5.33 9.75
CA GLY A 55 -8.01 5.19 10.62
C GLY A 55 -7.05 4.08 10.18
N THR A 56 -7.23 3.47 9.00
CA THR A 56 -6.34 2.44 8.47
C THR A 56 -5.10 3.10 7.83
N PRO A 57 -3.88 2.81 8.30
CA PRO A 57 -2.65 3.23 7.64
C PRO A 57 -2.59 2.72 6.19
N VAL A 58 -2.06 3.56 5.28
CA VAL A 58 -1.94 3.23 3.86
C VAL A 58 -0.49 3.36 3.40
N LEU A 59 0.06 2.27 2.87
CA LEU A 59 1.30 2.28 2.07
C LEU A 59 0.91 2.29 0.59
N ALA A 60 1.05 3.44 -0.06
CA ALA A 60 0.81 3.57 -1.48
C ALA A 60 2.13 3.44 -2.27
N TYR A 61 2.11 2.83 -3.44
CA TYR A 61 3.29 2.75 -4.28
C TYR A 61 2.98 2.92 -5.76
N GLY A 62 3.94 3.45 -6.51
CA GLY A 62 3.78 3.67 -7.94
C GLY A 62 5.09 4.01 -8.63
N SER A 63 5.03 4.18 -9.94
CA SER A 63 6.21 4.54 -10.73
C SER A 63 6.82 5.87 -10.29
N HIS A 64 8.14 5.91 -10.10
CA HIS A 64 8.86 7.12 -9.69
C HIS A 64 8.79 8.24 -10.72
N VAL A 65 8.58 7.91 -12.00
CA VAL A 65 8.38 8.92 -13.06
C VAL A 65 7.00 9.60 -12.99
N ARG A 66 6.10 9.14 -12.11
CA ARG A 66 4.79 9.75 -11.82
C ARG A 66 4.81 10.43 -10.46
N ALA A 67 5.74 11.36 -10.27
CA ALA A 67 5.94 12.09 -9.02
C ALA A 67 4.67 12.80 -8.52
N ASP A 68 3.85 13.33 -9.42
CA ASP A 68 2.58 13.95 -9.07
C ASP A 68 1.60 12.98 -8.42
N LEU A 69 1.50 11.75 -8.92
CA LEU A 69 0.62 10.74 -8.31
C LEU A 69 1.11 10.34 -6.91
N LEU A 70 2.43 10.23 -6.73
CA LEU A 70 3.01 9.97 -5.41
C LEU A 70 2.76 11.13 -4.45
N ARG A 71 2.83 12.38 -4.94
CA ARG A 71 2.51 13.56 -4.15
C ARG A 71 1.04 13.59 -3.76
N THR A 72 0.12 13.39 -4.71
CA THR A 72 -1.33 13.34 -4.43
C THR A 72 -1.69 12.21 -3.46
N ALA A 73 -1.03 11.05 -3.54
CA ALA A 73 -1.22 9.98 -2.56
C ALA A 73 -0.80 10.40 -1.13
N ARG A 74 0.30 11.17 -0.99
CA ARG A 74 0.73 11.72 0.30
C ARG A 74 -0.22 12.78 0.83
N GLU A 75 -0.66 13.69 -0.05
CA GLU A 75 -1.68 14.71 0.28
C GLU A 75 -3.00 14.07 0.73
N ALA A 76 -3.31 12.87 0.25
CA ALA A 76 -4.45 12.06 0.67
C ALA A 76 -4.25 11.29 1.99
N GLY A 77 -3.06 11.36 2.60
CA GLY A 77 -2.75 10.76 3.90
C GLY A 77 -2.02 9.42 3.87
N ALA A 78 -1.63 8.92 2.68
CA ALA A 78 -0.81 7.71 2.59
C ALA A 78 0.69 7.99 2.79
N VAL A 79 1.42 6.97 3.24
CA VAL A 79 2.86 6.88 2.98
C VAL A 79 3.02 6.44 1.52
N ALA A 80 3.49 7.32 0.63
CA ALA A 80 3.69 6.96 -0.78
C ALA A 80 5.18 6.76 -1.13
N VAL A 81 5.51 5.69 -1.85
CA VAL A 81 6.88 5.35 -2.24
C VAL A 81 6.99 4.86 -3.71
N PRO A 82 8.15 4.99 -4.36
CA PRO A 82 8.43 4.31 -5.62
C PRO A 82 8.25 2.79 -5.57
N ASN A 83 7.95 2.17 -6.71
CA ASN A 83 7.92 0.71 -6.87
C ASN A 83 9.17 0.00 -6.34
N SER A 84 10.36 0.60 -6.47
CA SER A 84 11.61 0.00 -6.01
C SER A 84 11.74 -0.04 -4.48
N GLN A 85 10.97 0.77 -3.75
CA GLN A 85 11.07 0.95 -2.30
C GLN A 85 9.93 0.28 -1.53
N VAL A 86 8.88 -0.19 -2.21
CA VAL A 86 7.66 -0.69 -1.55
C VAL A 86 7.94 -1.88 -0.62
N GLU A 87 8.78 -2.83 -1.01
CA GLU A 87 9.07 -4.00 -0.18
C GLU A 87 9.88 -3.65 1.06
N GLU A 88 10.92 -2.84 0.91
CA GLU A 88 11.75 -2.39 2.03
C GLU A 88 10.88 -1.60 3.02
N ARG A 89 10.04 -0.70 2.50
CA ARG A 89 9.13 0.06 3.35
C ARG A 89 8.10 -0.83 4.04
N LEU A 90 7.56 -1.82 3.33
CA LEU A 90 6.63 -2.78 3.89
C LEU A 90 7.27 -3.60 5.01
N ARG A 91 8.50 -4.10 4.84
CA ARG A 91 9.24 -4.81 5.90
C ARG A 91 9.41 -3.94 7.14
N GLY A 92 9.88 -2.71 6.97
CA GLY A 92 10.09 -1.80 8.09
C GLY A 92 8.79 -1.48 8.87
N LEU A 93 7.65 -1.39 8.18
CA LEU A 93 6.35 -1.24 8.84
C LEU A 93 5.95 -2.48 9.66
N LEU A 94 6.25 -3.68 9.14
CA LEU A 94 5.90 -4.95 9.79
C LEU A 94 6.86 -5.33 10.93
N GLU A 95 8.10 -4.86 10.90
CA GLU A 95 9.05 -5.05 12.00
C GLU A 95 8.76 -4.13 13.20
N THR A 96 8.02 -3.04 12.98
CA THR A 96 7.68 -2.05 14.03
C THR A 96 6.31 -2.35 14.70
N THR A 97 5.57 -3.35 14.20
CA THR A 97 4.26 -3.76 14.72
C THR A 97 4.42 -4.97 15.63
#